data_AF-A0A8F5BLI2-F1
#
_entry.id   AF-A0A8F5BLI2-F1
#
_cell.length_a   1.000
_cell.length_b   1.000
_cell.length_c   1.000
_cell.angle_alpha   90.00
_cell.angle_beta   90.00
_cell.angle_gamma   90.00
#
_symmetry.space_group_name_H-M   'P 1'
#
loop_
_entity.id
_entity.type
_entity.pdbx_description
1 polymer ?
#
loop_
_entity_poly.entity_id
_entity_poly.type
_entity_poly.pdbx_seq_one_letter_code
_entity_poly.pdbx_strand_id
1 'polypeptide(L)'
;MAEKEVGIAKLTLRWTTAILSALWAGVHMVLTHAILPNSTATMIYDTFFGFTSALAIIAAVLIIQGIKYSYSLITAFYTIDLALLSETRLGPALFVGKKLPFNYYVDISLALDGILIVLSLVLILVDKRS
;
A
#
# COMPACT_ATOMS: atom_id res chain seq x y z
N MET A 1 3.77 -31.78 -14.89
CA MET A 1 4.62 -30.58 -15.10
C MET A 1 3.83 -29.29 -14.93
N ALA A 2 2.71 -29.12 -15.63
CA ALA A 2 1.88 -27.91 -15.56
C ALA A 2 1.45 -27.51 -14.13
N GLU A 3 1.02 -28.45 -13.28
CA GLU A 3 0.62 -28.13 -11.88
C GLU A 3 1.78 -27.58 -11.03
N LYS A 4 3.00 -28.09 -11.24
CA LYS A 4 4.20 -27.62 -10.53
C LYS A 4 4.57 -26.21 -10.96
N GLU A 5 4.44 -25.90 -12.25
CA GLU A 5 4.71 -24.57 -12.80
C GLU A 5 3.69 -23.54 -12.28
N VAL A 6 2.40 -23.91 -12.21
CA VAL A 6 1.35 -23.06 -11.63
C VAL A 6 1.61 -22.79 -10.14
N GLY A 7 2.04 -23.81 -9.39
CA GLY A 7 2.42 -23.66 -7.98
C GLY A 7 3.58 -22.68 -7.76
N ILE A 8 4.63 -22.78 -8.58
CA ILE A 8 5.79 -21.88 -8.53
C ILE A 8 5.38 -20.45 -8.89
N ALA A 9 4.61 -20.26 -9.97
CA ALA A 9 4.17 -18.94 -10.40
C ALA A 9 3.34 -18.22 -9.30
N LYS A 10 2.42 -18.95 -8.65
CA LYS A 10 1.63 -18.43 -7.52
C LYS A 10 2.51 -18.06 -6.33
N LEU A 11 3.50 -18.89 -6.01
CA LEU A 11 4.43 -18.61 -4.91
C LEU A 11 5.26 -17.36 -5.21
N THR A 12 5.80 -17.24 -6.43
CA THR A 12 6.51 -16.05 -6.89
C THR A 12 5.64 -14.80 -6.79
N LEU A 13 4.39 -14.86 -7.27
CA LEU A 13 3.45 -13.74 -7.20
C LEU A 13 3.23 -13.28 -5.74
N ARG A 14 3.04 -14.22 -4.80
CA ARG A 14 2.89 -13.90 -3.38
C ARG A 14 4.13 -13.22 -2.82
N TRP A 15 5.32 -13.78 -3.06
CA TRP A 15 6.57 -13.20 -2.57
C TRP A 15 6.85 -11.81 -3.16
N THR A 16 6.66 -11.64 -4.46
CA THR A 16 6.80 -10.33 -5.11
C THR A 16 5.85 -9.30 -4.51
N THR A 17 4.57 -9.66 -4.33
CA THR A 17 3.57 -8.77 -3.73
C THR A 17 3.93 -8.42 -2.28
N ALA A 18 4.39 -9.39 -1.49
CA ALA A 18 4.78 -9.16 -0.10
C ALA A 18 6.03 -8.27 0.02
N ILE A 19 7.03 -8.44 -0.85
CA ILE A 19 8.22 -7.58 -0.88
C ILE A 19 7.84 -6.15 -1.22
N LEU A 20 6.99 -5.96 -2.24
CA LEU A 20 6.51 -4.63 -2.62
C LEU A 20 5.67 -3.98 -1.52
N SER A 21 4.85 -4.77 -0.80
CA SER A 21 4.09 -4.34 0.38
C SER A 21 5.02 -3.83 1.50
N ALA A 22 6.12 -4.54 1.75
CA ALA A 22 7.13 -4.11 2.73
C ALA A 22 7.91 -2.87 2.28
N LEU A 23 8.24 -2.76 0.99
CA LEU A 23 8.88 -1.56 0.42
C LEU A 23 7.98 -0.34 0.53
N TRP A 24 6.68 -0.50 0.25
CA TRP A 24 5.68 0.54 0.42
C TRP A 24 5.63 1.03 1.87
N ALA A 25 5.69 0.12 2.85
CA ALA A 25 5.76 0.48 4.27
C ALA A 25 7.00 1.32 4.57
N GLY A 26 8.15 0.97 3.97
CA GLY A 26 9.38 1.75 4.08
C GLY A 26 9.23 3.18 3.55
N VAL A 27 8.55 3.37 2.42
CA VAL A 27 8.26 4.71 1.86
C VAL A 27 7.39 5.52 2.82
N HIS A 28 6.34 4.91 3.36
CA HIS A 28 5.44 5.57 4.31
C HIS A 28 6.13 5.92 5.63
N MET A 29 7.05 5.09 6.11
CA MET A 29 7.91 5.40 7.26
C MET A 29 8.87 6.58 7.02
N VAL A 30 9.14 6.97 5.77
CA VAL A 30 9.87 8.21 5.48
C VAL A 30 8.91 9.41 5.50
N LEU A 31 7.66 9.22 5.08
CA LEU A 31 6.64 10.27 5.05
C LEU A 31 6.18 10.71 6.46
N THR A 32 6.37 9.88 7.49
CA THR A 32 6.15 10.24 8.91
C THR A 32 6.95 11.48 9.33
N HIS A 33 8.14 11.69 8.74
CA HIS A 33 9.01 12.82 9.04
C HIS A 33 8.67 14.10 8.24
N ALA A 34 7.57 14.11 7.48
CA ALA A 34 7.15 15.29 6.75
C ALA A 34 6.64 16.39 7.70
N ILE A 35 7.27 17.57 7.65
CA ILE A 35 6.84 18.74 8.42
C ILE A 35 5.78 19.50 7.62
N LEU A 36 4.57 19.57 8.17
CA LEU A 36 3.45 20.31 7.59
C LEU A 36 3.34 21.72 8.20
N PRO A 37 2.58 22.64 7.55
CA PRO A 37 2.50 24.04 7.97
C PRO A 37 1.97 24.28 9.39
N ASN A 38 1.26 23.32 9.98
CA ASN A 38 0.74 23.37 11.34
C ASN A 38 1.17 22.09 12.09
N SER A 39 1.59 22.23 13.34
CA SER A 39 2.02 21.12 14.22
C SER A 39 0.93 20.07 14.43
N THR A 40 -0.34 20.45 14.52
CA THR A 40 -1.45 19.49 14.60
C THR A 40 -1.55 18.63 13.35
N ALA A 41 -1.40 19.24 12.16
CA ALA A 41 -1.42 18.50 10.91
C ALA A 41 -0.22 17.54 10.84
N THR A 42 0.99 18.02 11.19
CA THR A 42 2.19 17.18 11.25
C THR A 42 1.96 15.94 12.11
N MET A 43 1.44 16.10 13.33
CA MET A 43 1.17 14.98 14.25
C MET A 43 0.14 13.98 13.69
N ILE A 44 -0.93 14.48 13.06
CA ILE A 44 -1.98 13.62 12.47
C ILE A 44 -1.40 12.80 11.31
N TYR A 45 -0.69 13.44 10.39
CA TYR A 45 -0.11 12.76 9.23
C TYR A 45 1.03 11.83 9.62
N ASP A 46 1.85 12.19 10.61
CA ASP A 46 2.87 11.30 11.19
C ASP A 46 2.24 10.00 11.73
N THR A 47 1.22 10.14 12.58
CA THR A 47 0.48 8.99 13.13
C THR A 47 -0.16 8.15 12.04
N PHE A 48 -0.78 8.80 11.04
CA PHE A 48 -1.42 8.13 9.91
C PHE A 48 -0.42 7.32 9.07
N PHE A 49 0.71 7.92 8.70
CA PHE A 49 1.74 7.23 7.92
C PHE A 49 2.41 6.11 8.70
N GLY A 50 2.62 6.26 10.02
CA GLY A 50 3.12 5.19 10.88
C GLY A 50 2.14 4.02 10.99
N PHE A 51 0.85 4.32 11.18
CA PHE A 51 -0.19 3.31 11.26
C PHE A 51 -0.35 2.53 9.94
N THR A 52 -0.42 3.22 8.82
CA THR A 52 -0.53 2.60 7.49
C THR A 52 0.71 1.77 7.13
N SER A 53 1.91 2.22 7.50
CA SER A 53 3.13 1.42 7.38
C SER A 53 3.03 0.09 8.13
N ALA A 54 2.53 0.11 9.37
CA ALA A 54 2.33 -1.11 10.16
C ALA A 54 1.31 -2.05 9.49
N LEU A 55 0.22 -1.50 8.93
CA LEU A 55 -0.75 -2.30 8.17
C LEU A 55 -0.15 -2.93 6.92
N ALA A 56 0.72 -2.22 6.19
CA ALA A 56 1.41 -2.76 5.02
C ALA A 56 2.42 -3.88 5.38
N ILE A 57 3.05 -3.81 6.55
CA ILE A 57 3.87 -4.92 7.07
C ILE A 57 2.98 -6.14 7.38
N ILE A 58 1.84 -5.94 8.03
CA ILE A 58 0.87 -7.01 8.29
C ILE A 58 0.37 -7.61 6.96
N ALA A 59 0.05 -6.78 5.97
CA ALA A 59 -0.36 -7.22 4.64
C ALA A 59 0.71 -8.14 4.00
N ALA A 60 1.99 -7.76 4.06
CA ALA A 60 3.09 -8.57 3.56
C ALA A 60 3.12 -9.96 4.25
N VAL A 61 2.97 -10.01 5.56
CA VAL A 61 2.92 -11.26 6.34
C VAL A 61 1.72 -12.12 5.94
N LEU A 62 0.52 -11.53 5.81
CA LEU A 62 -0.69 -12.24 5.40
C LEU A 62 -0.56 -12.81 3.97
N ILE A 63 0.08 -12.08 3.06
CA ILE A 63 0.38 -12.54 1.70
C ILE A 63 1.34 -13.74 1.71
N ILE A 64 2.41 -13.66 2.51
CA ILE A 64 3.38 -14.76 2.70
C ILE A 64 2.69 -15.99 3.28
N GLN A 65 1.75 -15.83 4.21
CA GLN A 65 0.98 -16.95 4.76
C GLN A 65 -0.06 -17.51 3.79
N GLY A 66 -0.52 -16.71 2.82
CA GLY A 66 -1.46 -17.15 1.80
C GLY A 66 -2.90 -17.12 2.26
N ILE A 67 -3.21 -16.19 3.17
CA ILE A 67 -4.54 -16.06 3.76
C ILE A 67 -5.48 -15.43 2.72
N LYS A 68 -6.20 -16.26 1.97
CA LYS A 68 -7.01 -15.85 0.79
C LYS A 68 -7.97 -14.69 1.06
N TYR A 69 -8.68 -14.70 2.20
CA TYR A 69 -9.66 -13.66 2.52
C TYR A 69 -9.01 -12.29 2.76
N SER A 70 -7.72 -12.26 3.12
CA SER A 70 -7.00 -11.00 3.35
C SER A 70 -6.76 -10.21 2.07
N TYR A 71 -6.70 -10.85 0.90
CA TYR A 71 -6.35 -10.17 -0.34
C TYR A 71 -7.33 -9.06 -0.71
N SER A 72 -8.63 -9.25 -0.44
CA SER A 72 -9.65 -8.21 -0.67
C SER A 72 -9.47 -7.03 0.28
N LEU A 73 -9.13 -7.29 1.55
CA LEU A 73 -8.84 -6.26 2.54
C LEU A 73 -7.57 -5.47 2.19
N ILE A 74 -6.54 -6.18 1.71
CA ILE A 74 -5.29 -5.58 1.24
C ILE A 74 -5.53 -4.71 0.00
N THR A 75 -6.36 -5.20 -0.94
CA THR A 75 -6.75 -4.41 -2.11
C THR A 75 -7.46 -3.12 -1.69
N ALA A 76 -8.41 -3.22 -0.76
CA ALA A 76 -9.14 -2.07 -0.22
C ALA A 76 -8.18 -1.09 0.48
N PHE A 77 -7.24 -1.60 1.29
CA PHE A 77 -6.23 -0.80 1.97
C PHE A 77 -5.43 0.08 0.99
N TYR A 78 -4.83 -0.50 -0.05
CA TYR A 78 -4.07 0.28 -1.04
C TYR A 78 -4.95 1.19 -1.90
N THR A 79 -6.21 0.81 -2.16
CA THR A 79 -7.15 1.65 -2.89
C THR A 79 -7.52 2.91 -2.09
N ILE A 80 -7.76 2.74 -0.78
CA ILE A 80 -8.06 3.85 0.13
C ILE A 80 -6.85 4.77 0.22
N ASP A 81 -5.64 4.21 0.39
CA ASP A 81 -4.45 5.04 0.46
C ASP A 81 -4.23 5.83 -0.83
N LEU A 82 -4.29 5.17 -2.00
CA LEU A 82 -4.18 5.84 -3.29
C LEU A 82 -5.17 7.02 -3.42
N ALA A 83 -6.41 6.82 -2.98
CA ALA A 83 -7.44 7.85 -3.01
C ALA A 83 -7.10 9.02 -2.08
N LEU A 84 -6.73 8.75 -0.81
CA LEU A 84 -6.38 9.79 0.18
C LEU A 84 -5.11 10.56 -0.23
N LEU A 85 -4.10 9.84 -0.70
CA LEU A 85 -2.84 10.40 -1.13
C LEU A 85 -3.06 11.26 -2.39
N SER A 86 -3.88 10.82 -3.33
CA SER A 86 -4.27 11.62 -4.51
C SER A 86 -5.11 12.84 -4.14
N GLU A 87 -6.13 12.68 -3.29
CA GLU A 87 -7.05 13.75 -2.88
C GLU A 87 -6.29 14.92 -2.25
N THR A 88 -5.35 14.63 -1.35
CA THR A 88 -4.54 15.65 -0.67
C THR A 88 -3.58 16.42 -1.61
N ARG A 89 -3.39 15.93 -2.85
CA ARG A 89 -2.60 16.60 -3.91
C ARG A 89 -3.45 17.17 -5.04
N LEU A 90 -4.69 16.73 -5.22
CA LEU A 90 -5.59 17.29 -6.23
C LEU A 90 -6.52 18.34 -5.64
N GLY A 91 -6.88 18.20 -4.37
CA GLY A 91 -7.69 19.12 -3.58
C GLY A 91 -6.96 19.62 -2.32
N PRO A 92 -7.65 20.42 -1.49
CA PRO A 92 -7.13 20.85 -0.20
C PRO A 92 -7.09 19.68 0.78
N ALA A 93 -5.93 19.43 1.37
CA ALA A 93 -5.79 18.42 2.42
C ALA A 93 -6.59 18.81 3.67
N LEU A 94 -7.39 17.88 4.19
CA LEU A 94 -8.40 18.13 5.24
C LEU A 94 -7.86 18.90 6.46
N PHE A 95 -6.66 18.55 6.93
CA PHE A 95 -6.04 19.15 8.13
C PHE A 95 -5.06 20.29 7.85
N VAL A 96 -4.81 20.60 6.57
CA VAL A 96 -3.88 21.66 6.14
C VAL A 96 -4.63 22.83 5.47
N GLY A 97 -5.80 22.57 4.88
CA GLY A 97 -6.59 23.55 4.15
C GLY A 97 -5.96 24.02 2.83
N LYS A 98 -4.86 23.38 2.41
CA LYS A 98 -4.13 23.67 1.17
C LYS A 98 -3.74 22.37 0.49
N LYS A 99 -3.53 22.45 -0.82
CA LYS A 99 -2.98 21.35 -1.61
C LYS A 99 -1.55 21.05 -1.16
N LEU A 100 -1.25 19.78 -0.92
CA LEU A 100 0.11 19.35 -0.64
C LEU A 100 0.91 19.23 -1.94
N PRO A 101 2.23 19.52 -1.91
CA PRO A 101 3.08 19.34 -3.07
C PRO A 101 3.29 17.85 -3.38
N PHE A 102 3.53 17.55 -4.64
CA PHE A 102 4.12 16.28 -5.03
C PHE A 102 5.60 16.28 -4.64
N ASN A 103 6.07 15.13 -4.18
CA ASN A 103 7.48 14.87 -3.94
C ASN A 103 7.79 13.43 -4.34
N TYR A 104 9.09 13.13 -4.45
CA TYR A 104 9.56 11.84 -4.93
C TYR A 104 8.98 10.63 -4.17
N TYR A 105 8.82 10.72 -2.85
CA TYR A 105 8.26 9.63 -2.03
C TYR A 105 6.76 9.45 -2.27
N VAL A 106 6.03 10.54 -2.50
CA VAL A 106 4.61 10.49 -2.86
C VAL A 106 4.42 9.84 -4.23
N ASP A 107 5.25 10.20 -5.21
CA ASP A 107 5.18 9.63 -6.56
C ASP A 107 5.47 8.12 -6.54
N ILE A 108 6.49 7.69 -5.78
CA ILE A 108 6.77 6.26 -5.55
C ILE A 108 5.58 5.59 -4.87
N SER A 109 5.02 6.22 -3.85
CA SER A 109 3.90 5.66 -3.09
C SER A 109 2.70 5.39 -3.98
N LEU A 110 2.26 6.39 -4.75
CA LEU A 110 1.13 6.27 -5.68
C LEU A 110 1.36 5.17 -6.73
N ALA A 111 2.60 5.06 -7.24
CA ALA A 111 2.94 4.01 -8.18
C ALA A 111 2.87 2.61 -7.53
N LEU A 112 3.41 2.47 -6.31
CA LEU A 112 3.34 1.23 -5.56
C LEU A 112 1.91 0.86 -5.18
N ASP A 113 1.05 1.81 -4.84
CA ASP A 113 -0.38 1.56 -4.60
C ASP A 113 -1.03 0.93 -5.82
N GLY A 114 -0.86 1.54 -7.00
CA GLY A 114 -1.41 1.02 -8.25
C GLY A 114 -0.92 -0.41 -8.55
N ILE A 115 0.38 -0.66 -8.36
CA ILE A 115 0.96 -2.00 -8.52
C ILE A 115 0.36 -3.00 -7.53
N LEU A 116 0.28 -2.64 -6.24
CA LEU A 116 -0.20 -3.53 -5.18
C LEU A 116 -1.70 -3.82 -5.29
N ILE A 117 -2.50 -2.86 -5.75
CA ILE A 117 -3.92 -3.08 -6.10
C ILE A 117 -4.02 -4.12 -7.21
N VAL A 118 -3.27 -3.96 -8.31
CA VAL A 118 -3.30 -4.92 -9.43
C VAL A 118 -2.85 -6.30 -8.98
N LEU A 119 -1.73 -6.40 -8.26
CA LEU A 119 -1.19 -7.69 -7.81
C LEU A 119 -2.13 -8.39 -6.81
N SER A 120 -2.75 -7.66 -5.89
CA SER A 120 -3.72 -8.23 -4.94
C SER A 120 -5.01 -8.68 -5.64
N LEU A 121 -5.49 -7.95 -6.65
CA LEU A 121 -6.57 -8.40 -7.53
C LEU A 121 -6.21 -9.68 -8.29
N VAL A 122 -4.99 -9.76 -8.85
CA VAL A 122 -4.52 -10.98 -9.53
C VAL A 122 -4.45 -12.16 -8.55
N LEU A 123 -3.97 -11.95 -7.32
CA LEU A 123 -3.97 -12.98 -6.27
C LEU A 123 -5.39 -13.47 -5.97
N ILE A 124 -6.38 -12.59 -5.88
CA ILE A 124 -7.79 -12.98 -5.71
C ILE A 124 -8.27 -13.87 -6.86
N LEU A 125 -7.94 -13.50 -8.10
CA LEU A 125 -8.37 -14.24 -9.29
C LEU A 125 -7.71 -15.62 -9.41
N VAL A 126 -6.41 -15.71 -9.10
CA VAL A 126 -5.65 -16.96 -9.14
C VAL A 126 -6.14 -17.91 -8.03
N ASP A 127 -6.41 -17.40 -6.83
CA ASP A 127 -6.81 -18.23 -5.69
C ASP A 127 -8.27 -18.66 -5.66
N LYS A 128 -9.14 -18.01 -6.45
CA LYS A 128 -10.50 -18.48 -6.72
C LYS A 128 -10.55 -19.65 -7.69
N ARG A 129 -9.52 -19.84 -8.52
CA ARG A 129 -9.44 -20.90 -9.53
C ARG A 129 -8.80 -22.19 -9.04
N SER A 130 -8.27 -22.19 -7.80
CA SER A 130 -7.59 -23.31 -7.14
C SER A 130 -8.27 -23.66 -5.83
#